data_AF-A0A164NWT8-F1
#
_entry.id   AF-A0A164NWT8-F1
#
_cell.length_a   1.000
_cell.length_b   1.000
_cell.length_c   1.000
_cell.angle_alpha   90.00
_cell.angle_beta   90.00
_cell.angle_gamma   90.00
#
_symmetry.space_group_name_H-M   'P 1'
#
loop_
_entity.id
_entity.type
_entity.pdbx_description
1 polymer ?
#
loop_
_entity_poly.entity_id
_entity_poly.type
_entity_poly.pdbx_seq_one_letter_code
_entity_poly.pdbx_strand_id
1 'polypeptide(L)'
;MKTCVINGCDEDKIAAKGMCWKHYARSRRKGSTDDPDYLNSGKTCSFNDCDGKAIAGGICRKHQYRLNEHGDPHKLVRTQTKKGDICIVPRCGETVKSSVFCHNHYNNYRYHLRRENIKDIPDYLLLLRKNSN
;
A
#
# COMPACT_ATOMS: atom_id res chain seq x y z
N MET A 1 -28.17 4.49 -37.86
CA MET A 1 -27.51 4.10 -36.60
C MET A 1 -26.15 4.78 -36.59
N LYS A 2 -25.81 5.55 -35.54
CA LYS A 2 -24.49 6.21 -35.47
C LYS A 2 -23.60 5.34 -34.60
N THR A 3 -22.51 4.82 -35.14
CA THR A 3 -21.52 4.02 -34.40
C THR A 3 -20.36 4.90 -33.96
N CYS A 4 -19.58 4.39 -33.00
CA CYS A 4 -18.43 5.12 -32.46
C CYS A 4 -17.40 5.40 -33.55
N VAL A 5 -16.83 6.61 -33.56
CA VAL A 5 -15.78 7.02 -34.51
C VAL A 5 -14.43 6.29 -34.31
N ILE A 6 -14.32 5.46 -33.27
CA ILE A 6 -13.09 4.73 -32.96
C ILE A 6 -13.14 3.40 -33.71
N ASN A 7 -12.12 3.16 -34.54
CA ASN A 7 -11.99 1.93 -35.33
C ASN A 7 -12.03 0.70 -34.42
N GLY A 8 -12.87 -0.28 -34.74
CA GLY A 8 -13.06 -1.49 -33.94
C GLY A 8 -14.02 -1.36 -32.76
N CYS A 9 -14.79 -0.26 -32.66
CA CYS A 9 -15.82 -0.09 -31.65
C CYS A 9 -17.23 -0.09 -32.27
N ASP A 10 -17.96 -1.19 -32.06
CA ASP A 10 -19.31 -1.39 -32.62
C ASP A 10 -20.44 -0.76 -31.76
N GLU A 11 -20.08 0.12 -30.82
CA GLU A 11 -21.07 0.71 -29.93
C GLU A 11 -21.90 1.78 -30.66
N ASP A 12 -23.22 1.65 -30.57
CA ASP A 12 -24.22 2.48 -31.23
C ASP A 12 -24.70 3.68 -30.38
N LYS A 13 -24.36 3.66 -29.09
CA LYS A 13 -24.67 4.74 -28.14
C LYS A 13 -23.56 5.78 -28.10
N ILE A 14 -23.79 6.86 -28.84
CA ILE A 14 -22.85 7.97 -28.98
C ILE A 14 -23.10 9.05 -27.93
N ALA A 15 -22.03 9.49 -27.29
CA ALA A 15 -21.99 10.65 -26.41
C ALA A 15 -21.60 11.90 -27.23
N ALA A 16 -20.53 12.59 -26.86
CA ALA A 16 -20.03 13.77 -27.55
C ALA A 16 -18.87 13.43 -28.51
N LYS A 17 -18.60 14.32 -29.49
CA LYS A 17 -17.52 14.19 -30.47
C LYS A 17 -17.56 12.91 -31.32
N GLY A 18 -18.73 12.32 -31.53
CA GLY A 18 -18.87 11.07 -32.30
C GLY A 18 -18.33 9.83 -31.60
N MET A 19 -17.99 9.92 -30.30
CA MET A 19 -17.45 8.83 -29.51
C MET A 19 -18.53 8.23 -28.59
N CYS A 20 -18.46 6.93 -28.32
CA CYS A 20 -19.23 6.32 -27.24
C CYS A 20 -18.81 6.89 -25.87
N TRP A 21 -19.64 6.73 -24.84
CA TRP A 21 -19.35 7.27 -23.50
C TRP A 21 -17.97 6.83 -22.96
N LYS A 22 -17.58 5.58 -23.18
CA LYS A 22 -16.28 5.04 -22.74
C LYS A 22 -15.10 5.79 -23.36
N HIS A 23 -15.10 5.94 -24.69
CA HIS A 23 -14.05 6.64 -25.43
C HIS A 23 -14.03 8.14 -25.13
N TYR A 24 -15.20 8.77 -25.06
CA TYR A 24 -15.30 10.18 -24.68
C TYR A 24 -14.74 10.45 -23.27
N ALA A 25 -15.15 9.63 -22.28
CA ALA A 25 -14.67 9.77 -20.91
C ALA A 25 -13.16 9.52 -20.79
N ARG A 26 -12.62 8.56 -21.56
CA ARG A 26 -11.19 8.26 -21.58
C ARG A 26 -10.38 9.40 -22.20
N SER A 27 -10.80 9.88 -23.36
CA SER A 27 -10.19 11.03 -24.03
C SER A 27 -10.18 12.27 -23.13
N ARG A 28 -11.29 12.55 -22.44
CA ARG A 28 -11.41 13.71 -21.54
C ARG A 28 -10.53 13.61 -20.28
N ARG A 29 -10.23 12.41 -19.80
CA ARG A 29 -9.42 12.20 -18.57
C ARG A 29 -7.94 12.00 -18.82
N LYS A 30 -7.60 11.32 -19.93
CA LYS A 30 -6.24 10.82 -20.20
C LYS A 30 -5.67 11.28 -21.54
N GLY A 31 -6.45 11.99 -22.37
CA GLY A 31 -6.02 12.43 -23.70
C GLY A 31 -5.96 11.32 -24.76
N SER A 32 -6.19 10.05 -24.40
CA SER A 32 -6.17 8.90 -25.30
C SER A 32 -7.53 8.19 -25.34
N THR A 33 -7.82 7.58 -26.47
CA THR A 33 -8.97 6.70 -26.69
C THR A 33 -8.60 5.21 -26.65
N ASP A 34 -7.32 4.89 -26.56
CA ASP A 34 -6.82 3.51 -26.58
C ASP A 34 -7.37 2.70 -25.41
N ASP A 35 -7.63 1.42 -25.65
CA ASP A 35 -8.02 0.54 -24.56
C ASP A 35 -6.84 0.36 -23.59
N PRO A 36 -7.09 0.48 -22.27
CA PRO A 36 -6.02 0.30 -21.31
C PRO A 36 -5.54 -1.14 -21.33
N ASP A 37 -4.23 -1.33 -21.27
CA ASP A 37 -3.65 -2.64 -21.02
C ASP A 37 -4.09 -3.14 -19.64
N TYR A 38 -5.04 -4.08 -19.64
CA TYR A 38 -5.47 -4.78 -18.44
C TYR A 38 -4.45 -5.86 -18.08
N LEU A 39 -3.22 -5.45 -17.74
CA LEU A 39 -2.19 -6.35 -17.23
C LEU A 39 -2.77 -7.19 -16.09
N ASN A 40 -2.91 -8.50 -16.35
CA ASN A 40 -3.34 -9.52 -15.39
C ASN A 40 -4.65 -9.24 -14.62
N SER A 41 -5.58 -8.43 -15.17
CA SER A 41 -6.90 -8.20 -14.55
C SER A 41 -7.63 -9.53 -14.34
N GLY A 42 -7.75 -9.97 -13.07
CA GLY A 42 -8.39 -11.24 -12.71
C GLY A 42 -7.45 -12.45 -12.50
N LYS A 43 -6.13 -12.28 -12.69
CA LYS A 43 -5.12 -13.31 -12.40
C LYS A 43 -4.46 -13.09 -11.02
N THR A 44 -3.36 -13.77 -10.75
CA THR A 44 -2.50 -13.56 -9.58
C THR A 44 -1.70 -12.26 -9.70
N CYS A 45 -1.34 -11.70 -8.54
CA CYS A 45 -0.49 -10.54 -8.40
C CYS A 45 0.86 -10.77 -9.10
N SER A 46 1.39 -9.76 -9.78
CA SER A 46 2.73 -9.81 -10.40
C SER A 46 3.89 -9.94 -9.40
N PHE A 47 3.62 -9.97 -8.09
CA PHE A 47 4.64 -10.16 -7.07
C PHE A 47 4.67 -11.65 -6.70
N ASN A 48 5.83 -12.29 -6.87
CA ASN A 48 6.00 -13.74 -6.73
C ASN A 48 5.69 -14.28 -5.33
N ASP A 49 5.73 -13.43 -4.30
CA ASP A 49 5.40 -13.72 -2.91
C ASP A 49 3.92 -13.43 -2.57
N CYS A 50 3.05 -13.25 -3.57
CA CYS A 50 1.67 -12.85 -3.36
C CYS A 50 0.67 -13.57 -4.28
N ASP A 51 -0.14 -14.42 -3.67
CA ASP A 51 -1.26 -15.10 -4.34
C ASP A 51 -2.54 -14.24 -4.43
N GLY A 52 -2.43 -12.95 -4.12
CA GLY A 52 -3.56 -12.02 -4.16
C GLY A 52 -4.07 -11.81 -5.58
N LYS A 53 -5.38 -11.61 -5.75
CA LYS A 53 -5.96 -11.30 -7.06
C LYS A 53 -5.51 -9.91 -7.55
N ALA A 54 -4.92 -9.87 -8.74
CA ALA A 54 -4.52 -8.64 -9.40
C ALA A 54 -5.74 -7.84 -9.86
N ILE A 55 -5.65 -6.52 -9.70
CA ILE A 55 -6.61 -5.55 -10.24
C ILE A 55 -6.02 -4.89 -11.49
N ALA A 56 -6.65 -3.83 -11.99
CA ALA A 56 -6.09 -3.05 -13.10
C ALA A 56 -4.68 -2.54 -12.74
N GLY A 57 -3.67 -2.98 -13.51
CA GLY A 57 -2.26 -2.66 -13.27
C GLY A 57 -1.39 -3.83 -12.78
N GLY A 58 -1.89 -5.08 -12.82
CA GLY A 58 -1.08 -6.28 -12.61
C GLY A 58 -0.76 -6.65 -11.15
N ILE A 59 -1.02 -5.77 -10.20
CA ILE A 59 -0.78 -6.00 -8.77
C ILE A 59 -2.07 -6.08 -7.98
N CYS A 60 -2.06 -6.73 -6.81
CA CYS A 60 -3.24 -6.82 -5.96
C CYS A 60 -3.55 -5.48 -5.28
N ARG A 61 -4.81 -5.29 -4.84
CA ARG A 61 -5.26 -4.06 -4.16
C ARG A 61 -4.37 -3.66 -2.98
N LYS A 62 -3.83 -4.64 -2.24
CA LYS A 62 -2.95 -4.42 -1.10
C LYS A 62 -1.60 -3.81 -1.51
N HIS A 63 -0.99 -4.33 -2.57
CA HIS A 63 0.25 -3.79 -3.10
C HIS A 63 0.05 -2.43 -3.74
N GLN A 64 -1.07 -2.21 -4.44
CA GLN A 64 -1.40 -0.90 -4.97
C GLN A 64 -1.57 0.14 -3.84
N TYR A 65 -2.26 -0.22 -2.76
CA TYR A 65 -2.42 0.67 -1.61
C TYR A 65 -1.08 1.07 -0.99
N ARG A 66 -0.21 0.10 -0.68
CA ARG A 66 1.12 0.39 -0.09
C ARG A 66 2.01 1.20 -1.01
N LEU A 67 1.98 0.90 -2.31
CA LEU A 67 2.72 1.68 -3.30
C LEU A 67 2.24 3.14 -3.32
N ASN A 68 0.93 3.38 -3.30
CA ASN A 68 0.36 4.73 -3.30
C ASN A 68 0.66 5.50 -2.00
N GLU A 69 0.51 4.85 -0.84
CA GLU A 69 0.65 5.50 0.47
C GLU A 69 2.10 5.65 0.92
N HIS A 70 2.98 4.75 0.49
CA HIS A 70 4.32 4.62 1.06
C HIS A 70 5.45 4.52 0.03
N GLY A 71 5.13 4.51 -1.26
CA GLY A 71 6.10 4.38 -2.35
C GLY A 71 6.70 2.98 -2.50
N ASP A 72 6.36 2.04 -1.61
CA ASP A 72 6.91 0.69 -1.58
C ASP A 72 5.78 -0.36 -1.36
N PRO A 73 5.55 -1.27 -2.33
CA PRO A 73 4.49 -2.26 -2.26
C PRO A 73 4.74 -3.35 -1.19
N HIS A 74 5.98 -3.56 -0.77
CA HIS A 74 6.34 -4.51 0.29
C HIS A 74 6.37 -3.88 1.68
N LYS A 75 6.21 -2.55 1.79
CA LYS A 75 6.24 -1.85 3.07
C LYS A 75 5.15 -2.37 4.01
N LEU A 76 5.59 -3.15 4.99
CA LEU A 76 4.78 -3.68 6.06
C LEU A 76 4.70 -2.64 7.18
N VAL A 77 3.75 -1.71 7.07
CA VAL A 77 3.37 -0.90 8.24
C VAL A 77 2.51 -1.79 9.12
N ARG A 78 3.08 -2.34 10.20
CA ARG A 78 2.29 -2.97 11.26
C ARG A 78 1.46 -1.86 11.92
N THR A 79 0.22 -1.69 11.45
CA THR A 79 -0.68 -0.65 11.92
C THR A 79 -1.36 -0.99 13.25
N GLN A 80 -1.47 -2.28 13.61
CA GLN A 80 -2.11 -2.72 14.85
C GLN A 80 -1.40 -3.92 15.48
N THR A 81 -1.02 -3.80 16.74
CA THR A 81 -0.57 -4.92 17.57
C THR A 81 -1.76 -5.69 18.10
N LYS A 82 -1.66 -7.03 18.11
CA LYS A 82 -2.71 -7.90 18.63
C LYS A 82 -2.68 -7.91 20.15
N LYS A 83 -3.85 -8.11 20.76
CA LYS A 83 -3.98 -8.33 22.20
C LYS A 83 -3.18 -9.59 22.58
N GLY A 84 -2.16 -9.43 23.41
CA GLY A 84 -1.28 -10.52 23.84
C GLY A 84 0.08 -10.62 23.13
N ASP A 85 0.38 -9.72 22.18
CA ASP A 85 1.73 -9.63 21.61
C ASP A 85 2.76 -9.36 22.73
N ILE A 86 3.95 -9.94 22.59
CA ILE A 86 5.08 -9.71 23.51
C ILE A 86 5.90 -8.52 23.02
N CYS A 87 6.41 -7.74 23.96
CA CYS A 87 7.24 -6.57 23.71
C CYS A 87 8.41 -6.89 22.77
N ILE A 88 8.65 -6.03 21.77
CA ILE A 88 9.70 -6.24 20.76
C ILE A 88 11.13 -6.17 21.33
N VAL A 89 11.32 -5.60 22.52
CA VAL A 89 12.64 -5.49 23.14
C VAL A 89 13.15 -6.88 23.48
N PRO A 90 14.33 -7.30 22.98
CA PRO A 90 14.88 -8.62 23.27
C PRO A 90 14.95 -8.89 24.78
N ARG A 91 14.55 -10.10 25.20
CA ARG A 91 14.49 -10.53 26.60
C ARG A 91 13.44 -9.80 27.46
N CYS A 92 12.57 -8.99 26.87
CA CYS A 92 11.38 -8.47 27.54
C CYS A 92 10.23 -9.47 27.39
N GLY A 93 9.84 -10.13 28.47
CA GLY A 93 8.71 -11.08 28.49
C GLY A 93 7.34 -10.41 28.67
N GLU A 94 7.30 -9.08 28.73
CA GLU A 94 6.09 -8.33 29.02
C GLU A 94 5.16 -8.18 27.81
N THR A 95 3.86 -8.10 28.09
CA THR A 95 2.86 -7.87 27.05
C THR A 95 2.93 -6.45 26.49
N VAL A 96 2.70 -6.33 25.18
CA VAL A 96 2.54 -5.05 24.50
C VAL A 96 1.32 -4.33 25.05
N LYS A 97 1.52 -3.06 25.41
CA LYS A 97 0.45 -2.16 25.85
C LYS A 97 0.19 -1.04 24.86
N SER A 98 1.19 -0.64 24.06
CA SER A 98 1.05 0.45 23.10
C SER A 98 2.11 0.35 21.99
N SER A 99 1.71 0.56 20.74
CA SER A 99 2.57 0.29 19.58
C SER A 99 3.14 -1.13 19.70
N VAL A 100 4.44 -1.35 19.59
CA VAL A 100 5.10 -2.67 19.73
C VAL A 100 5.78 -2.89 21.09
N PHE A 101 5.49 -2.04 22.07
CA PHE A 101 6.19 -2.02 23.35
C PHE A 101 5.28 -2.31 24.55
N CYS A 102 5.86 -2.85 25.61
CA CYS A 102 5.25 -2.78 26.95
C CYS A 102 5.19 -1.32 27.44
N HIS A 103 4.44 -1.06 28.51
CA HIS A 103 4.26 0.31 29.02
C HIS A 103 5.59 1.03 29.28
N ASN A 104 6.55 0.35 29.93
CA ASN A 104 7.85 0.94 30.28
C ASN A 104 8.70 1.26 29.04
N HIS A 105 8.83 0.29 28.12
CA HIS A 105 9.59 0.51 26.90
C HIS A 105 8.92 1.52 25.96
N TYR A 106 7.59 1.63 25.98
CA TYR A 106 6.89 2.67 25.24
C TYR A 106 7.24 4.06 25.79
N ASN A 107 7.20 4.25 27.10
CA ASN A 107 7.53 5.53 27.73
C ASN A 107 9.00 5.91 27.50
N ASN A 108 9.92 4.94 27.62
CA ASN A 108 11.34 5.18 27.38
C ASN A 108 11.63 5.48 25.89
N TYR A 109 11.03 4.72 24.97
CA TYR A 109 11.07 5.04 23.53
C TYR A 109 10.59 6.46 23.26
N ARG A 110 9.44 6.86 23.83
CA ARG A 110 8.87 8.20 23.67
C ARG A 110 9.77 9.30 24.25
N TYR A 111 10.45 9.02 25.36
CA TYR A 111 11.44 9.93 25.95
C TYR A 111 12.63 10.17 25.00
N HIS A 112 13.22 9.10 24.44
CA HIS A 112 14.35 9.23 23.51
C HIS A 112 13.94 9.85 22.17
N LEU A 113 12.75 9.52 21.67
CA LEU A 113 12.22 10.09 20.44
C LEU A 113 11.97 11.60 20.57
N ARG A 114 11.43 12.07 21.71
CA ARG A 114 11.20 13.52 21.95
C ARG A 114 12.51 14.31 22.03
N ARG A 115 13.58 13.70 22.52
CA ARG A 115 14.91 14.35 22.65
C ARG A 115 15.79 14.12 21.44
N GLU A 116 15.25 13.57 20.35
CA GLU A 116 15.97 13.31 19.10
C GLU A 116 17.20 12.40 19.27
N ASN A 117 17.22 11.57 20.31
CA ASN A 117 18.28 10.60 20.56
C ASN A 117 18.20 9.38 19.60
N ILE A 118 17.03 9.18 18.99
CA ILE A 118 16.67 8.08 18.09
C ILE A 118 15.72 8.61 17.02
N LYS A 119 15.70 8.01 15.83
CA LYS A 119 14.76 8.39 14.76
C LYS A 119 13.57 7.45 14.67
N ASP A 120 13.77 6.18 15.01
CA ASP A 120 12.77 5.12 14.88
C ASP A 120 12.98 3.98 15.90
N ILE A 121 12.17 2.92 15.75
CA ILE A 121 12.22 1.73 16.59
C ILE A 121 13.55 0.97 16.44
N PRO A 122 14.10 0.73 15.24
CA PRO A 122 15.45 0.18 15.07
C PRO A 122 16.53 0.90 15.88
N ASP A 123 16.60 2.23 15.79
CA ASP A 123 17.57 3.05 16.55
C ASP A 123 17.42 2.85 18.06
N TYR A 124 16.17 2.78 18.55
CA TYR A 124 15.88 2.51 19.95
C TYR A 124 16.38 1.14 20.43
N LEU A 125 16.18 0.09 19.63
CA LEU A 125 16.66 -1.25 19.97
C LEU A 125 18.19 -1.31 20.01
N LEU A 126 18.87 -0.56 19.14
CA LEU A 126 20.33 -0.41 19.18
C LEU A 126 20.79 0.34 20.43
N LEU A 127 20.08 1.40 20.83
CA LEU A 127 20.38 2.16 22.05
C LEU A 127 20.31 1.26 23.31
N LEU A 128 19.25 0.44 23.45
CA LEU A 128 19.11 -0.46 24.59
C LEU A 128 20.21 -1.51 24.69
N ARG A 129 20.71 -2.00 23.54
CA ARG A 129 21.83 -2.96 23.52
C ARG A 129 23.13 -2.36 24.06
N LYS A 130 23.38 -1.07 23.79
CA LYS A 130 24.59 -0.37 24.26
C LYS A 130 24.60 -0.15 25.77
N ASN A 131 23.43 0.01 26.39
CA ASN A 131 23.30 0.23 27.83
C ASN A 131 23.21 -1.07 28.66
N SER A 132 23.27 -2.24 28.02
CA SER A 132 23.18 -3.56 28.68
C SER A 132 24.54 -4.25 28.87
N ASN A 133 25.64 -3.56 28.54
CA ASN A 133 27.03 -3.92 28.84
C ASN A 133 27.56 -3.00 29.94
#